data_AF-A0A1S7QV61-F1
#
_entry.id   AF-A0A1S7QV61-F1
#
_cell.length_a   1.000
_cell.length_b   1.000
_cell.length_c   1.000
_cell.angle_alpha   90.00
_cell.angle_beta   90.00
_cell.angle_gamma   90.00
#
_symmetry.space_group_name_H-M   'P 1'
#
loop_
_entity.id
_entity.type
_entity.pdbx_description
1 polymer ?
#
loop_
_entity_poly.entity_id
_entity_poly.type
_entity_poly.pdbx_seq_one_letter_code
_entity_poly.pdbx_strand_id
1 'polypeptide(L)' 'MTRDSDWQRHEAEARIQEVLDAAKARGTQRLIDTDGRFDVTFVPGKQTLEELFSRPGPLPEDDDPNP' A
#
# COMPACT_ATOMS: atom_id res chain seq x y z
N MET A 1 -19.04 -10.53 -1.92
CA MET A 1 -18.89 -9.23 -2.59
C MET A 1 -17.42 -8.88 -2.56
N THR A 2 -16.68 -9.29 -3.59
CA THR A 2 -15.25 -8.99 -3.76
C THR A 2 -15.11 -7.51 -4.09
N ARG A 3 -14.55 -6.76 -3.14
CA ARG A 3 -14.37 -5.31 -3.17
C ARG A 3 -13.33 -4.97 -4.24
N ASP A 4 -13.72 -4.14 -5.20
CA ASP A 4 -12.99 -3.73 -6.40
C ASP A 4 -11.53 -3.40 -6.10
N SER A 5 -10.67 -4.38 -6.32
CA SER A 5 -9.21 -4.25 -6.29
C SER A 5 -8.64 -4.30 -7.71
N ASP A 6 -9.50 -4.43 -8.72
CA ASP A 6 -9.14 -4.53 -10.12
C ASP A 6 -9.77 -3.35 -10.86
N TRP A 7 -8.93 -2.47 -11.40
CA TRP A 7 -9.32 -1.25 -12.08
C TRP A 7 -8.92 -1.32 -13.56
N GLN A 8 -9.75 -0.85 -14.48
CA GLN A 8 -9.26 -0.63 -15.84
C GLN A 8 -8.26 0.54 -15.88
N ARG A 9 -7.25 0.48 -16.74
CA ARG A 9 -6.22 1.52 -16.84
C ARG A 9 -6.82 2.93 -16.98
N HIS A 10 -7.79 3.12 -17.88
CA HIS A 10 -8.42 4.42 -18.12
C HIS A 10 -9.18 4.95 -16.90
N GLU A 11 -9.85 4.07 -16.14
CA GLU A 11 -10.56 4.44 -14.91
C GLU A 11 -9.57 4.85 -13.81
N ALA A 12 -8.48 4.11 -13.68
CA ALA A 12 -7.43 4.41 -12.72
C ALA A 12 -6.64 5.67 -13.06
N GLU A 13 -6.37 5.94 -14.33
CA GLU A 13 -5.74 7.18 -14.77
C GLU A 13 -6.66 8.38 -14.46
N ALA A 14 -7.97 8.24 -14.67
CA ALA A 14 -8.95 9.27 -14.31
C ALA A 14 -9.12 9.45 -12.78
N ARG A 15 -8.96 8.37 -12.01
CA ARG A 15 -9.25 8.30 -10.56
C ARG A 15 -8.03 7.90 -9.75
N ILE A 16 -6.86 8.39 -10.13
CA ILE A 16 -5.58 7.96 -9.56
C ILE A 16 -5.51 8.19 -8.05
N GLN A 17 -6.15 9.24 -7.54
CA GLN A 17 -6.21 9.53 -6.12
C GLN A 17 -6.94 8.43 -5.33
N GLU A 18 -8.01 7.87 -5.88
CA GLU A 18 -8.78 6.79 -5.23
C GLU A 18 -8.03 5.46 -5.29
N VAL A 19 -7.33 5.19 -6.38
CA VAL A 19 -6.45 4.03 -6.50
C VAL A 19 -5.34 4.10 -5.45
N LEU A 20 -4.73 5.28 -5.25
CA LEU A 20 -3.70 5.47 -4.23
C LEU A 20 -4.26 5.37 -2.81
N ASP A 21 -5.45 5.92 -2.56
CA ASP A 21 -6.10 5.82 -1.25
C ASP A 21 -6.49 4.38 -0.92
N ALA A 22 -7.06 3.66 -1.89
CA ALA A 22 -7.36 2.24 -1.77
C ALA A 22 -6.07 1.42 -1.55
N ALA A 23 -4.98 1.75 -2.23
CA ALA A 23 -3.68 1.10 -1.99
C ALA A 23 -3.18 1.26 -0.56
N LYS A 24 -3.41 2.43 0.05
CA LYS A 24 -3.07 2.72 1.45
C LYS A 24 -3.99 2.02 2.45
N ALA A 25 -5.30 2.02 2.19
CA ALA A 25 -6.32 1.58 3.16
C ALA A 25 -6.68 0.10 3.05
N ARG A 26 -6.56 -0.48 1.85
CA ARG A 26 -7.09 -1.82 1.51
C ARG A 26 -6.03 -2.79 0.98
N GLY A 27 -4.80 -2.32 0.74
CA GLY A 27 -3.69 -3.11 0.20
C GLY A 27 -3.58 -3.00 -1.34
N THR A 28 -2.71 -3.81 -1.95
CA THR A 28 -2.35 -3.71 -3.37
C THR A 28 -3.56 -3.60 -4.30
N GLN A 29 -3.57 -2.56 -5.13
CA GLN A 29 -4.57 -2.35 -6.18
C GLN A 29 -4.02 -2.83 -7.52
N ARG A 30 -4.81 -3.61 -8.24
CA ARG A 30 -4.46 -4.12 -9.55
C ARG A 30 -5.10 -3.26 -10.64
N LEU A 31 -4.32 -2.96 -11.66
CA LEU A 31 -4.70 -2.27 -12.88
C LEU A 31 -4.69 -3.28 -14.01
N ILE A 32 -5.82 -3.46 -14.66
CA ILE A 32 -5.97 -4.31 -15.84
C ILE A 32 -5.96 -3.40 -17.06
N ASP A 33 -5.07 -3.73 -17.99
CA ASP A 33 -4.96 -3.09 -19.29
C ASP A 33 -5.12 -4.15 -20.39
N THR A 34 -5.38 -3.72 -21.62
CA THR A 34 -5.48 -4.65 -22.76
C THR A 34 -4.13 -5.31 -23.06
N ASP A 35 -3.03 -4.63 -22.76
CA ASP A 35 -1.67 -5.10 -22.99
C ASP A 35 -1.05 -5.84 -21.77
N GLY A 36 -1.69 -5.77 -20.60
CA GLY A 36 -1.13 -6.41 -19.41
C GLY A 36 -1.79 -5.99 -18.10
N ARG A 37 -1.05 -6.14 -17.00
CA ARG A 37 -1.50 -5.73 -15.67
C ARG A 37 -0.40 -4.98 -14.92
N PHE A 38 -0.81 -4.01 -14.12
CA PHE A 38 0.05 -3.32 -13.17
C PHE A 38 -0.47 -3.54 -11.76
N ASP A 39 0.41 -3.51 -10.77
CA ASP A 39 0.05 -3.59 -9.37
C ASP A 39 0.58 -2.35 -8.64
N VAL A 40 -0.32 -1.62 -7.98
CA VAL A 40 -0.05 -0.42 -7.18
C VAL A 40 -0.08 -0.82 -5.71
N THR A 41 1.09 -0.81 -5.07
CA THR A 41 1.22 -1.13 -3.64
C THR A 41 1.73 0.09 -2.91
N PHE A 42 1.05 0.48 -1.83
CA PHE A 42 1.60 1.47 -0.92
C PHE A 42 2.57 0.80 0.04
N VAL A 43 3.83 1.23 0.01
CA VAL A 43 4.84 0.81 0.97
C VAL A 43 5.07 1.99 1.92
N PRO A 44 4.75 1.86 3.21
CA PRO A 44 5.04 2.93 4.16
C PRO A 44 6.56 3.15 4.23
N GLY A 45 6.96 4.42 4.31
CA GLY A 45 8.37 4.74 4.58
C GLY A 45 8.77 4.10 5.91
N LYS A 46 9.98 3.51 5.97
CA LYS A 46 10.54 3.05 7.23
C LYS A 46 10.69 4.29 8.14
N GLN A 47 10.18 4.22 9.37
CA GLN A 47 10.46 5.26 10.36
C GLN A 47 11.98 5.42 10.49
N THR A 48 12.44 6.66 10.50
CA THR A 48 13.84 6.93 10.79
C THR A 48 14.16 6.47 12.22
N LEU A 49 15.40 6.06 12.48
CA LEU A 49 15.84 5.67 13.83
C LEU A 49 15.54 6.79 14.84
N GLU A 50 15.72 8.05 14.43
CA GLU A 50 15.39 9.23 15.24
C GLU A 50 13.90 9.28 15.66
N GLU A 51 12.97 8.92 14.79
CA GLU A 51 11.54 8.87 15.12
C GLU A 51 11.16 7.70 16.04
N LEU A 52 11.89 6.57 15.94
CA LEU A 52 11.71 5.42 16.85
C LEU A 52 12.18 5.74 18.27
N PHE A 53 13.29 6.47 18.41
CA PHE A 53 13.87 6.85 19.71
C PHE A 53 13.29 8.15 20.29
N SER A 54 12.53 8.95 19.51
CA SER A 54 11.88 10.17 19.99
C SER A 54 10.59 9.93 20.79
N ARG A 55 10.01 8.73 20.73
CA ARG A 55 8.89 8.34 21.59
C ARG A 55 9.46 7.67 22.86
N PRO A 56 9.33 8.29 24.05
CA PRO A 56 9.69 7.61 25.28
C PRO A 56 8.69 6.48 25.54
N GLY A 57 9.13 5.25 25.34
CA GLY A 57 8.33 4.06 25.52
C GLY A 57 9.07 2.85 24.95
N PRO A 58 8.77 1.63 25.41
CA PRO A 58 9.40 0.43 24.86
C PRO A 58 9.19 0.40 23.34
N LEU A 59 10.27 0.17 22.60
CA LEU A 59 10.19 -0.09 21.17
C LEU A 59 9.23 -1.28 20.98
N PRO A 60 8.28 -1.21 20.04
CA PRO A 60 7.49 -2.39 19.71
C PRO A 60 8.49 -3.48 19.31
N GLU A 61 8.43 -4.62 20.00
CA GLU A 61 9.23 -5.78 19.64
C GLU A 61 8.97 -6.06 18.15
N ASP A 62 10.05 -6.07 17.38
CA ASP A 62 10.06 -6.62 16.02
C ASP A 62 9.44 -8.02 16.16
N ASP A 63 8.20 -8.17 15.71
CA ASP A 63 7.64 -9.48 15.44
C ASP A 63 8.58 -10.04 14.37
N ASP A 64 9.49 -10.88 14.81
CA ASP A 64 10.53 -11.54 14.03
C ASP A 64 9.88 -12.84 13.51
N PRO A 65 9.23 -12.86 12.33
CA PRO A 65 8.81 -14.11 11.74
C PRO A 65 10.05 -14.75 11.14
N ASN A 66 10.76 -15.52 11.94
CA ASN A 66 11.80 -16.42 11.46
C ASN A 66 11.46 -17.84 11.90
N PRO A 67 11.83 -18.87 11.13
CA PRO A 67 11.57 -19.16 9.71
C PRO A 67 10.66 -20.40 9.51
#